data_AF-A0A4P5UP92-F1
#
_entry.id   AF-A0A4P5UP92-F1
#
_cell.length_a   1.000
_cell.length_b   1.000
_cell.length_c   1.000
_cell.angle_alpha   90.00
_cell.angle_beta   90.00
_cell.angle_gamma   90.00
#
_symmetry.space_group_name_H-M   'P 1'
#
loop_
_entity.id
_entity.type
_entity.pdbx_description
1 polymer ?
#
loop_
_entity_poly.entity_id
_entity_poly.type
_entity_poly.pdbx_seq_one_letter_code
_entity_poly.pdbx_strand_id
1 'polypeptide(L)'
;MREITTLATLEGRSIIRDIFRDLRFERQMSSLSATLLLWRICTKEQDLKRFSSLDIHVMYPLGIISGTSLWLQEIINRFFYSTINSFVYFGAAILLVTVGLRRIYESIPDWVIVVSISIEAILLATMFFIMYFSPLDEESTNEQGDIERNKEVTLLLREVGEISREYAAMAVRLEQVTDTMREMSARQEALISTTRDSVQIASQAVAPNPELIAVMQQTGEQFKQFNAIVASLMNAAQELRKEEIEFAVRRELEKIIADTVAKGYVEKGK
;
A
#
# COMPACT_ATOMS: atom_id res chain seq x y z
N MET A 1 -46.86 -5.58 14.22
CA MET A 1 -47.23 -4.91 15.47
C MET A 1 -46.22 -5.33 16.52
N ARG A 2 -45.42 -4.41 17.05
CA ARG A 2 -44.54 -4.68 18.19
C ARG A 2 -45.28 -4.25 19.45
N GLU A 3 -45.45 -5.17 20.38
CA GLU A 3 -46.10 -4.92 21.67
C GLU A 3 -45.01 -4.72 22.72
N ILE A 4 -45.06 -3.59 23.43
CA ILE A 4 -44.12 -3.28 24.51
C ILE A 4 -44.92 -3.19 25.80
N THR A 5 -44.43 -3.86 26.83
CA THR A 5 -45.14 -3.98 28.11
C THR A 5 -45.23 -2.63 28.82
N THR A 6 -44.15 -1.85 28.86
CA THR A 6 -44.13 -0.49 29.45
C THR A 6 -43.07 0.41 28.80
N LEU A 7 -43.35 1.71 28.70
CA LEU A 7 -42.40 2.75 28.26
C LEU A 7 -41.21 2.97 29.22
N ALA A 8 -41.26 2.37 30.43
CA ALA A 8 -40.19 2.45 31.42
C ALA A 8 -38.99 1.53 31.09
N THR A 9 -39.19 0.55 30.22
CA THR A 9 -38.13 -0.38 29.79
C THR A 9 -37.08 0.32 28.92
N LEU A 10 -35.85 -0.22 28.89
CA LEU A 10 -34.74 0.32 28.11
C LEU A 10 -35.10 0.48 26.62
N GLU A 11 -35.88 -0.47 26.08
CA GLU A 11 -36.41 -0.45 24.71
C GLU A 11 -37.53 0.61 24.53
N GLY A 12 -38.35 0.86 25.55
CA GLY A 12 -39.34 1.94 25.54
C GLY A 12 -38.70 3.34 25.54
N ARG A 13 -37.58 3.51 26.26
CA ARG A 13 -36.83 4.77 26.32
C ARG A 13 -36.16 5.13 24.99
N SER A 14 -35.58 4.15 24.29
CA SER A 14 -35.01 4.37 22.96
C SER A 14 -36.09 4.76 21.93
N ILE A 15 -37.29 4.18 22.03
CA ILE A 15 -38.41 4.53 21.15
C ILE A 15 -38.93 5.95 21.40
N ILE A 16 -38.99 6.41 22.66
CA ILE A 16 -39.34 7.80 22.97
C ILE A 16 -38.32 8.77 22.36
N ARG A 17 -37.05 8.39 22.35
CA ARG A 17 -35.95 9.17 21.76
C ARG A 17 -36.08 9.27 20.25
N ASP A 18 -36.40 8.17 19.58
CA ASP A 18 -36.62 8.15 18.12
C ASP A 18 -37.86 8.96 17.74
N ILE A 19 -38.96 8.85 18.50
CA ILE A 19 -40.17 9.65 18.29
C ILE A 19 -39.91 11.15 18.48
N PHE A 20 -39.10 11.53 19.46
CA PHE A 20 -38.70 12.93 19.63
C PHE A 20 -37.92 13.46 18.42
N ARG A 21 -37.03 12.63 17.88
CA ARG A 21 -36.22 12.95 16.71
C ARG A 21 -37.10 13.09 15.46
N ASP A 22 -38.03 12.16 15.24
CA ASP A 22 -38.98 12.19 14.12
C ASP A 22 -39.88 13.43 14.19
N LEU A 23 -40.44 13.74 15.37
CA LEU A 23 -41.29 14.92 15.58
C LEU A 23 -40.53 16.23 15.33
N ARG A 24 -39.24 16.28 15.69
CA ARG A 24 -38.40 17.49 15.56
C ARG A 24 -37.87 17.68 14.13
N PHE A 25 -37.39 16.62 13.49
CA PHE A 25 -36.67 16.72 12.22
C PHE A 25 -37.54 16.43 10.99
N GLU A 26 -38.43 15.44 11.05
CA GLU A 26 -39.31 15.13 9.91
C GLU A 26 -40.55 16.04 9.88
N ARG A 27 -41.11 16.37 11.05
CA ARG A 27 -42.36 17.13 11.17
C ARG A 27 -42.18 18.63 11.45
N GLN A 28 -40.92 19.09 11.61
CA GLN A 28 -40.53 20.49 11.86
C GLN A 28 -41.34 21.20 12.96
N MET A 29 -41.73 20.49 14.03
CA MET A 29 -42.46 21.12 15.12
C MET A 29 -41.52 21.96 16.01
N SER A 30 -42.03 23.08 16.53
CA SER A 30 -41.30 23.90 17.50
C SER A 30 -40.94 23.08 18.73
N SER A 31 -39.71 23.26 19.26
CA SER A 31 -39.13 22.49 20.37
C SER A 31 -40.09 22.36 21.57
N LEU A 32 -40.77 23.45 21.93
CA LEU A 32 -41.75 23.47 23.02
C LEU A 32 -43.03 22.65 22.73
N SER A 33 -43.48 22.63 21.47
CA SER A 33 -44.67 21.87 21.08
C SER A 33 -44.36 20.38 21.00
N ALA A 34 -43.16 20.01 20.54
CA ALA A 34 -42.69 18.64 20.51
C ALA A 34 -42.53 18.08 21.94
N THR A 35 -41.94 18.84 22.87
CA THR A 35 -41.77 18.39 24.26
C THR A 35 -43.10 18.23 25.00
N LEU A 36 -44.07 19.11 24.77
CA LEU A 36 -45.39 19.07 25.40
C LEU A 36 -46.26 17.94 24.83
N LEU A 37 -46.12 17.66 23.54
CA LEU A 37 -46.76 16.50 22.90
C LEU A 37 -46.13 15.19 23.42
N LEU A 38 -44.81 15.13 23.55
CA LEU A 38 -44.11 13.97 24.10
C LEU A 38 -44.45 13.74 25.59
N TRP A 39 -44.65 14.81 26.36
CA TRP A 39 -45.18 14.74 27.72
C TRP A 39 -46.58 14.11 27.76
N ARG A 40 -47.45 14.50 26.82
CA ARG A 40 -48.79 13.93 26.68
C ARG A 40 -48.75 12.45 26.27
N ILE A 41 -47.83 12.08 25.39
CA ILE A 41 -47.59 10.69 24.99
C ILE A 41 -47.14 9.86 26.20
N CYS A 42 -46.14 10.32 26.95
CA CYS A 42 -45.62 9.63 28.13
C CYS A 42 -46.64 9.49 29.27
N THR A 43 -47.67 10.35 29.34
CA THR A 43 -48.65 10.38 30.44
C THR A 43 -50.00 9.75 30.11
N LYS A 44 -50.46 9.75 28.85
CA LYS A 44 -51.84 9.41 28.50
C LYS A 44 -52.03 8.48 27.31
N GLU A 45 -51.06 8.32 26.41
CA GLU A 45 -51.32 7.71 25.09
C GLU A 45 -50.76 6.28 25.00
N GLN A 46 -51.62 5.32 24.63
CA GLN A 46 -51.30 3.89 24.52
C GLN A 46 -50.96 3.45 23.07
N ASP A 47 -51.40 4.23 22.09
CA ASP A 47 -51.21 3.96 20.65
C ASP A 47 -50.26 4.98 20.00
N LEU A 48 -49.06 4.54 19.60
CA LEU A 48 -48.03 5.41 19.00
C LEU A 48 -48.17 5.56 17.48
N LYS A 49 -49.17 4.91 16.87
CA LYS A 49 -49.40 4.82 15.42
C LYS A 49 -49.59 6.18 14.70
N ARG A 50 -49.94 7.25 15.44
CA ARG A 50 -50.11 8.61 14.88
C ARG A 50 -48.83 9.45 14.84
N PHE A 51 -47.76 8.98 15.50
CA PHE A 51 -46.57 9.80 15.79
C PHE A 51 -45.25 9.20 15.31
N SER A 52 -45.23 7.94 14.88
CA SER A 52 -44.06 7.31 14.24
C SER A 52 -44.53 6.36 13.12
N SER A 53 -43.64 6.10 12.17
CA SER A 53 -43.81 5.09 11.11
C SER A 53 -43.87 3.65 11.64
N LEU A 54 -43.59 3.46 12.93
CA LEU A 54 -43.59 2.18 13.62
C LEU A 54 -44.90 1.93 14.38
N ASP A 55 -45.61 0.86 14.00
CA ASP A 55 -46.87 0.41 14.61
C ASP A 55 -46.61 -0.30 15.95
N ILE A 56 -46.44 0.49 17.00
CA ILE A 56 -46.10 0.06 18.36
C ILE A 56 -47.26 0.35 19.30
N HIS A 57 -47.75 -0.68 19.99
CA HIS A 57 -48.82 -0.59 20.98
C HIS A 57 -48.25 -0.80 22.38
N VAL A 58 -48.53 0.13 23.30
CA VAL A 58 -48.04 0.09 24.68
C VAL A 58 -49.12 -0.51 25.58
N MET A 59 -48.82 -1.63 26.26
CA MET A 59 -49.81 -2.39 27.05
C MET A 59 -50.26 -1.67 28.33
N TYR A 60 -49.39 -0.94 29.02
CA TYR A 60 -49.74 -0.23 30.27
C TYR A 60 -49.30 1.25 30.25
N PRO A 61 -50.22 2.20 30.49
CA PRO A 61 -49.86 3.60 30.60
C PRO A 61 -49.20 3.85 31.96
N LEU A 62 -48.05 4.52 31.97
CA LEU A 62 -47.24 4.76 33.18
C LEU A 62 -47.89 5.70 34.21
N GLY A 63 -49.02 6.33 33.88
CA GLY A 63 -49.67 7.32 34.74
C GLY A 63 -48.94 8.67 34.78
N ILE A 64 -49.56 9.67 35.42
CA ILE A 64 -49.09 11.06 35.35
C ILE A 64 -47.73 11.23 36.04
N ILE A 65 -47.55 10.65 37.24
CA ILE A 65 -46.33 10.86 38.04
C ILE A 65 -45.13 10.14 37.40
N SER A 66 -45.25 8.84 37.12
CA SER A 66 -44.15 8.07 36.51
C SER A 66 -43.87 8.52 35.07
N GLY A 67 -44.90 8.92 34.32
CA GLY A 67 -44.74 9.49 32.97
C GLY A 67 -44.08 10.87 32.98
N THR A 68 -44.42 11.75 33.95
CA THR A 68 -43.73 13.05 34.12
C THR A 68 -42.28 12.88 34.55
N SER A 69 -41.99 11.92 35.43
CA SER A 69 -40.63 11.60 35.84
C SER A 69 -39.79 11.09 34.66
N LEU A 70 -40.33 10.13 33.88
CA LEU A 70 -39.67 9.62 32.68
C LEU A 70 -39.43 10.73 31.65
N TRP A 71 -40.41 11.63 31.47
CA TRP A 71 -40.29 12.78 30.57
C TRP A 71 -39.22 13.78 31.04
N LEU A 72 -39.19 14.08 32.34
CA LEU A 72 -38.20 14.97 32.94
C LEU A 72 -36.79 14.38 32.84
N GLN A 73 -36.66 13.06 33.02
CA GLN A 73 -35.43 12.29 32.91
C GLN A 73 -34.89 12.23 31.49
N GLU A 74 -35.72 11.88 30.50
CA GLU A 74 -35.22 11.56 29.16
C GLU A 74 -35.19 12.78 28.24
N ILE A 75 -36.06 13.78 28.45
CA ILE A 75 -36.23 14.91 27.52
C ILE A 75 -35.67 16.20 28.11
N ILE A 76 -36.06 16.58 29.32
CA ILE A 76 -35.56 17.83 29.93
C ILE A 76 -34.09 17.71 30.30
N ASN A 77 -33.73 16.66 31.02
CA ASN A 77 -32.33 16.46 31.43
C ASN A 77 -31.41 16.28 30.21
N ARG A 78 -31.90 15.64 29.14
CA ARG A 78 -31.05 15.35 27.98
C ARG A 78 -30.91 16.51 27.00
N PHE A 79 -32.00 17.21 26.71
CA PHE A 79 -32.00 18.29 25.70
C PHE A 79 -31.84 19.69 26.29
N PHE A 80 -32.20 19.89 27.57
CA PHE A 80 -32.24 21.21 28.19
C PHE A 80 -31.28 21.37 29.37
N TYR A 81 -30.62 20.32 29.88
CA TYR A 81 -29.67 20.45 30.99
C TYR A 81 -28.51 21.40 30.68
N SER A 82 -27.89 21.29 29.49
CA SER A 82 -26.83 22.22 29.07
C SER A 82 -27.31 23.67 29.01
N THR A 83 -28.50 23.89 28.45
CA THR A 83 -29.13 25.21 28.37
C THR A 83 -29.42 25.78 29.77
N ILE A 84 -29.97 24.97 30.66
CA ILE A 84 -30.32 25.37 32.03
C ILE A 84 -29.06 25.65 32.85
N ASN A 85 -28.03 24.80 32.73
CA ASN A 85 -26.73 25.02 33.36
C ASN A 85 -26.08 26.31 32.84
N SER A 86 -26.16 26.59 31.54
CA SER A 86 -25.68 27.85 30.98
C SER A 86 -26.44 29.07 31.53
N PHE A 87 -27.75 28.96 31.77
CA PHE A 87 -28.54 30.03 32.39
C PHE A 87 -28.13 30.27 33.85
N VAL A 88 -27.83 29.21 34.62
CA VAL A 88 -27.34 29.32 35.99
C VAL A 88 -25.97 30.00 36.02
N TYR A 89 -25.01 29.56 35.21
CA TYR A 89 -23.70 30.21 35.15
C TYR A 89 -23.79 31.66 34.66
N PHE A 90 -24.69 31.94 33.73
CA PHE A 90 -24.95 33.31 33.29
C PHE A 90 -25.57 34.16 34.41
N GLY A 91 -26.49 33.61 35.20
CA GLY A 91 -27.04 34.24 36.40
C GLY A 91 -25.96 34.56 37.43
N ALA A 92 -25.08 33.60 37.72
CA ALA A 92 -23.93 33.79 38.60
C ALA A 92 -22.97 34.87 38.10
N ALA A 93 -22.73 34.93 36.79
CA ALA A 93 -21.93 35.99 36.16
C ALA A 93 -22.58 37.37 36.31
N ILE A 94 -23.89 37.49 36.09
CA ILE A 94 -24.65 38.73 36.31
C ILE A 94 -24.56 39.17 37.77
N LEU A 95 -24.70 38.24 38.72
CA LEU A 95 -24.60 38.53 40.14
C LEU A 95 -23.20 39.08 40.48
N LEU A 96 -22.15 38.41 40.02
CA LEU A 96 -20.76 38.88 40.21
C LEU A 96 -20.52 40.26 39.61
N VAL A 97 -21.03 40.52 38.40
CA VAL A 97 -20.93 41.83 37.77
C VAL A 97 -21.71 42.88 38.56
N THR A 98 -22.94 42.58 39.00
CA THR A 98 -23.79 43.53 39.72
C THR A 98 -23.23 43.88 41.09
N VAL A 99 -22.75 42.88 41.85
CA VAL A 99 -22.08 43.08 43.14
C VAL A 99 -20.74 43.78 42.96
N GLY A 100 -19.98 43.43 41.92
CA GLY A 100 -18.71 44.08 41.57
C GLY A 100 -18.88 45.55 41.18
N LEU A 101 -19.91 45.87 40.39
CA LEU A 101 -20.22 47.24 39.99
C LEU A 101 -20.69 48.08 41.18
N ARG A 102 -21.47 47.51 42.12
CA ARG A 102 -21.87 48.20 43.36
C ARG A 102 -20.66 48.66 44.18
N ARG A 103 -19.58 47.87 44.18
CA ARG A 103 -18.34 48.23 44.89
C ARG A 103 -17.64 49.45 44.29
N ILE A 104 -17.82 49.70 42.99
CA ILE A 104 -17.16 50.79 42.26
C ILE A 104 -18.07 52.01 42.15
N TYR A 105 -19.38 51.81 42.03
CA TYR A 105 -20.40 52.84 41.87
C TYR A 105 -21.46 52.69 42.98
N GLU A 106 -21.44 53.59 43.98
CA GLU A 106 -22.45 53.64 45.06
C GLU A 106 -23.86 54.02 44.56
N SER A 107 -24.01 54.41 43.28
CA SER A 107 -25.27 54.81 42.69
C SER A 107 -26.20 53.66 42.30
N ILE A 108 -25.81 52.39 42.51
CA ILE A 108 -26.68 51.24 42.20
C ILE A 108 -27.69 51.05 43.34
N PRO A 109 -29.00 51.11 43.03
CA PRO A 109 -30.02 51.00 44.06
C PRO A 109 -30.13 49.57 44.60
N ASP A 110 -30.35 49.45 45.92
CA ASP A 110 -30.35 48.17 46.64
C ASP A 110 -31.34 47.12 46.10
N TRP A 111 -32.47 47.57 45.54
CA TRP A 111 -33.47 46.67 44.98
C TRP A 111 -32.94 45.83 43.80
N VAL A 112 -32.00 46.36 43.01
CA VAL A 112 -31.41 45.63 41.86
C VAL A 112 -30.60 44.43 42.34
N ILE A 113 -29.91 44.59 43.46
CA ILE A 113 -29.08 43.52 44.04
C ILE A 113 -29.97 42.44 44.65
N VAL A 114 -31.01 42.85 45.39
CA VAL A 114 -31.98 41.91 45.97
C VAL A 114 -32.68 41.10 44.88
N VAL A 115 -33.07 41.75 43.77
CA VAL A 115 -33.67 41.07 42.61
C VAL A 115 -32.68 40.12 41.97
N SER A 116 -31.42 40.53 41.76
CA SER A 116 -30.38 39.65 41.19
C SER A 116 -30.13 38.41 42.03
N ILE A 117 -30.05 38.54 43.36
CA ILE A 117 -29.88 37.41 44.29
C ILE A 117 -31.11 36.50 44.27
N SER A 118 -32.32 37.07 44.23
CA SER A 118 -33.56 36.30 44.20
C SER A 118 -33.70 35.48 42.91
N ILE A 119 -33.35 36.07 41.76
CA ILE A 119 -33.33 35.38 40.46
C ILE A 119 -32.33 34.22 40.48
N GLU A 120 -31.12 34.46 41.00
CA GLU A 120 -30.10 33.42 41.10
C GLU A 120 -30.55 32.26 41.99
N ALA A 121 -31.17 32.55 43.12
CA ALA A 121 -31.72 31.52 44.01
C ALA A 121 -32.79 30.66 43.31
N ILE A 122 -33.63 31.26 42.46
CA ILE A 122 -34.64 30.55 41.67
C ILE A 122 -33.97 29.66 40.60
N LEU A 123 -32.93 30.16 39.93
CA LEU A 123 -32.18 29.39 38.93
C LEU A 123 -31.47 28.19 39.56
N LEU A 124 -30.82 28.38 40.72
CA LEU A 124 -30.19 27.30 41.48
C LEU A 124 -31.22 26.28 41.99
N ALA A 125 -32.37 26.74 42.49
CA ALA A 125 -33.46 25.85 42.90
C ALA A 125 -33.99 25.03 41.71
N THR A 126 -34.09 25.64 40.53
CA THR A 126 -34.52 24.96 39.30
C THR A 126 -33.50 23.90 38.86
N MET A 127 -32.20 24.23 38.88
CA MET A 127 -31.13 23.28 38.59
C MET A 127 -31.14 22.10 39.57
N PHE A 128 -31.27 22.39 40.87
CA PHE A 128 -31.37 21.37 41.91
C PHE A 128 -32.56 20.45 41.68
N PHE A 129 -33.72 21.01 41.34
CA PHE A 129 -34.92 20.23 41.04
C PHE A 129 -34.72 19.28 39.84
N ILE A 130 -34.07 19.73 38.76
CA ILE A 130 -33.82 18.89 37.59
C ILE A 130 -32.81 17.79 37.91
N MET A 131 -31.75 18.13 38.65
CA MET A 131 -30.72 17.18 39.06
C MET A 131 -31.28 16.13 40.03
N TYR A 132 -32.23 16.49 40.89
CA TYR A 132 -32.90 15.56 41.80
C TYR A 132 -33.67 14.46 41.05
N PHE A 133 -34.25 14.78 39.90
CA PHE A 133 -34.94 13.79 39.07
C PHE A 133 -34.03 13.09 38.05
N SER A 134 -32.77 13.52 37.90
CA SER A 134 -31.78 12.86 37.04
C SER A 134 -31.42 11.47 37.61
N PRO A 135 -31.47 10.38 36.80
CA PRO A 135 -30.94 9.11 37.23
C PRO A 135 -29.42 9.22 37.46
N LEU A 136 -28.91 8.55 38.49
CA LEU A 136 -27.49 8.54 38.88
C LEU A 136 -26.61 7.67 37.95
N ASP A 137 -27.21 6.91 37.04
CA ASP A 137 -26.54 5.82 36.29
C ASP A 137 -26.09 6.17 34.86
N GLU A 138 -26.22 7.43 34.42
CA GLU A 138 -25.59 7.87 33.17
C GLU A 138 -24.66 9.05 33.47
N GLU A 139 -23.40 8.74 33.75
CA GLU A 139 -22.29 9.67 33.59
C GLU A 139 -22.42 10.33 32.22
N SER A 140 -22.86 11.60 32.22
CA SER A 140 -22.60 12.64 31.22
C SER A 140 -22.30 12.14 29.81
N THR A 141 -23.24 11.41 29.21
CA THR A 141 -23.15 11.03 27.81
C THR A 141 -23.97 12.03 27.01
N ASN A 142 -23.35 13.19 26.74
CA ASN A 142 -23.86 14.19 25.81
C ASN A 142 -24.01 13.55 24.43
N GLU A 143 -25.23 13.19 24.05
CA GLU A 143 -25.48 12.45 22.81
C GLU A 143 -25.19 13.27 21.53
N GLN A 144 -25.06 14.60 21.62
CA GLN A 144 -24.49 15.41 20.55
C GLN A 144 -22.99 15.17 20.36
N GLY A 145 -22.28 14.89 21.45
CA GLY A 145 -20.90 14.38 21.42
C GLY A 145 -20.84 12.93 20.95
N ASP A 146 -21.84 12.10 21.20
CA ASP A 146 -21.87 10.72 20.71
C ASP A 146 -22.26 10.59 19.24
N ILE A 147 -23.05 11.49 18.68
CA ILE A 147 -23.28 11.52 17.23
C ILE A 147 -21.98 11.93 16.51
N GLU A 148 -21.23 12.89 17.08
CA GLU A 148 -19.95 13.33 16.53
C GLU A 148 -18.86 12.28 16.73
N ARG A 149 -18.76 11.67 17.92
CA ARG A 149 -17.85 10.54 18.20
C ARG A 149 -18.23 9.29 17.41
N ASN A 150 -19.50 8.93 17.28
CA ASN A 150 -19.88 7.82 16.40
C ASN A 150 -19.54 8.13 14.96
N LYS A 151 -19.74 9.37 14.49
CA LYS A 151 -19.34 9.75 13.15
C LYS A 151 -17.84 9.63 12.96
N GLU A 152 -17.04 10.09 13.93
CA GLU A 152 -15.58 9.97 13.94
C GLU A 152 -15.13 8.50 14.00
N VAL A 153 -15.69 7.70 14.91
CA VAL A 153 -15.45 6.25 15.00
C VAL A 153 -15.84 5.53 13.72
N THR A 154 -16.97 5.89 13.09
CA THR A 154 -17.39 5.31 11.81
C THR A 154 -16.46 5.74 10.68
N LEU A 155 -15.95 6.98 10.71
CA LEU A 155 -14.97 7.48 9.75
C LEU A 155 -13.63 6.76 9.90
N LEU A 156 -13.17 6.56 11.14
CA LEU A 156 -11.98 5.78 11.48
C LEU A 156 -12.14 4.31 11.09
N LEU A 157 -13.31 3.70 11.32
CA LEU A 157 -13.59 2.34 10.86
C LEU A 157 -13.60 2.23 9.34
N ARG A 158 -14.14 3.24 8.64
CA ARG A 158 -14.10 3.31 7.18
C ARG A 158 -12.67 3.46 6.67
N GLU A 159 -11.87 4.31 7.30
CA GLU A 159 -10.48 4.54 6.97
C GLU A 159 -9.62 3.30 7.25
N VAL A 160 -9.83 2.61 8.37
CA VAL A 160 -9.20 1.31 8.66
C VAL A 160 -9.62 0.25 7.64
N GLY A 161 -10.88 0.26 7.19
CA GLY A 161 -11.36 -0.61 6.12
C GLY A 161 -10.71 -0.31 4.77
N GLU A 162 -10.51 0.96 4.44
CA GLU A 162 -9.80 1.43 3.25
C GLU A 162 -8.32 1.05 3.30
N ILE A 163 -7.65 1.30 4.43
CA ILE A 163 -6.27 0.87 4.69
C ILE A 163 -6.14 -0.65 4.52
N SER A 164 -7.10 -1.43 5.05
CA SER A 164 -7.07 -2.89 4.93
C SER A 164 -7.19 -3.34 3.46
N ARG A 165 -8.04 -2.65 2.67
CA ARG A 165 -8.19 -2.91 1.23
C ARG A 165 -6.92 -2.51 0.45
N GLU A 166 -6.30 -1.40 0.81
CA GLU A 166 -5.03 -0.95 0.22
C GLU A 166 -3.90 -1.91 0.56
N TYR A 167 -3.83 -2.39 1.80
CA TYR A 167 -2.87 -3.42 2.22
C TYR A 167 -3.04 -4.73 1.45
N ALA A 168 -4.28 -5.17 1.24
CA ALA A 168 -4.56 -6.35 0.43
C ALA A 168 -4.12 -6.15 -1.04
N ALA A 169 -4.39 -4.97 -1.62
CA ALA A 169 -3.93 -4.64 -2.96
C ALA A 169 -2.39 -4.57 -3.06
N MET A 170 -1.73 -4.08 -2.01
CA MET A 170 -0.29 -3.97 -1.92
C MET A 170 0.39 -5.34 -1.79
N ALA A 171 -0.24 -6.28 -1.07
CA ALA A 171 0.22 -7.68 -1.02
C ALA A 171 0.21 -8.33 -2.41
N VAL A 172 -0.86 -8.13 -3.19
CA VAL A 172 -0.93 -8.63 -4.58
C VAL A 172 0.14 -7.99 -5.47
N ARG A 173 0.40 -6.68 -5.31
CA ARG A 173 1.48 -6.00 -6.06
C ARG A 173 2.86 -6.52 -5.67
N LEU A 174 3.09 -6.86 -4.39
CA LEU A 174 4.35 -7.45 -3.93
C LEU A 174 4.55 -8.85 -4.51
N GLU A 175 3.49 -9.64 -4.63
CA GLU A 175 3.52 -10.93 -5.30
C GLU A 175 3.91 -10.78 -6.78
N GLN A 176 3.28 -9.82 -7.49
CA GLN A 176 3.65 -9.49 -8.87
C GLN A 176 5.12 -9.04 -9.00
N VAL A 177 5.60 -8.18 -8.10
CA VAL A 177 7.02 -7.77 -8.10
C VAL A 177 7.93 -8.98 -7.87
N THR A 178 7.56 -9.89 -6.98
CA THR A 178 8.31 -11.12 -6.71
C THR A 178 8.39 -12.01 -7.96
N ASP A 179 7.29 -12.15 -8.68
CA ASP A 179 7.25 -12.92 -9.93
C ASP A 179 8.11 -12.26 -11.03
N THR A 180 8.04 -10.93 -11.18
CA THR A 180 8.91 -10.21 -12.14
C THR A 180 10.39 -10.36 -11.80
N MET A 181 10.75 -10.38 -10.50
CA MET A 181 12.12 -10.62 -10.06
C MET A 181 12.59 -12.05 -10.36
N ARG A 182 11.72 -13.05 -10.19
CA ARG A 182 12.02 -14.43 -10.59
C ARG A 182 12.25 -14.54 -12.10
N GLU A 183 11.40 -13.90 -12.90
CA GLU A 183 11.57 -13.88 -14.36
C GLU A 183 12.87 -13.17 -14.76
N MET A 184 13.19 -12.03 -14.13
CA MET A 184 14.44 -11.32 -14.36
C MET A 184 15.66 -12.18 -14.03
N SER A 185 15.62 -12.92 -12.92
CA SER A 185 16.67 -13.86 -12.53
C SER A 185 16.86 -14.96 -13.59
N ALA A 186 15.77 -15.55 -14.09
CA ALA A 186 15.84 -16.55 -15.16
C ALA A 186 16.44 -15.98 -16.46
N ARG A 187 16.09 -14.75 -16.83
CA ARG A 187 16.68 -14.05 -17.99
C ARG A 187 18.17 -13.74 -17.78
N GLN A 188 18.57 -13.38 -16.56
CA GLN A 188 19.99 -13.18 -16.24
C GLN A 188 20.79 -14.47 -16.36
N GLU A 189 20.26 -15.61 -15.90
CA GLU A 189 20.92 -16.91 -16.06
C GLU A 189 21.12 -17.25 -17.55
N ALA A 190 20.10 -17.01 -18.38
CA ALA A 190 20.21 -17.20 -19.84
C ALA A 190 21.23 -16.23 -20.49
N LEU A 191 21.34 -14.99 -20.01
CA LEU A 191 22.36 -14.06 -20.47
C LEU A 191 23.76 -14.51 -20.07
N ILE A 192 23.93 -15.03 -18.85
CA ILE A 192 25.21 -15.58 -18.37
C ILE A 192 25.61 -16.78 -19.23
N SER A 193 24.69 -17.69 -19.53
CA SER A 193 24.97 -18.84 -20.40
C SER A 193 25.38 -18.39 -21.80
N THR A 194 24.62 -17.46 -22.39
CA THR A 194 24.93 -16.91 -23.73
C THR A 194 26.27 -16.18 -23.76
N THR A 195 26.60 -15.45 -22.68
CA THR A 195 27.89 -14.78 -22.53
C THR A 195 29.02 -15.80 -22.41
N ARG A 196 28.82 -16.87 -21.64
CA ARG A 196 29.79 -17.98 -21.51
C ARG A 196 30.05 -18.65 -22.85
N ASP A 197 29.00 -18.93 -23.62
CA ASP A 197 29.10 -19.51 -24.97
C ASP A 197 29.85 -18.56 -25.91
N SER A 198 29.55 -17.26 -25.86
CA SER A 198 30.24 -16.23 -26.64
C SER A 198 31.73 -16.14 -26.30
N VAL A 199 32.07 -16.19 -25.01
CA VAL A 199 33.48 -16.23 -24.54
C VAL A 199 34.17 -17.50 -24.99
N GLN A 200 33.49 -18.65 -24.96
CA GLN A 200 34.04 -19.91 -25.43
C GLN A 200 34.29 -19.88 -26.95
N ILE A 201 33.36 -19.36 -27.75
CA ILE A 201 33.53 -19.17 -29.20
C ILE A 201 34.68 -18.20 -29.48
N ALA A 202 34.74 -17.07 -28.77
CA ALA A 202 35.83 -16.11 -28.92
C ALA A 202 37.18 -16.72 -28.52
N SER A 203 37.24 -17.51 -27.45
CA SER A 203 38.42 -18.25 -27.04
C SER A 203 38.86 -19.27 -28.09
N GLN A 204 37.91 -19.97 -28.73
CA GLN A 204 38.19 -20.92 -29.81
C GLN A 204 38.64 -20.21 -31.10
N ALA A 205 38.16 -18.99 -31.34
CA ALA A 205 38.57 -18.18 -32.50
C ALA A 205 39.94 -17.51 -32.31
N VAL A 206 40.30 -17.15 -31.07
CA VAL A 206 41.55 -16.46 -30.73
C VAL A 206 42.70 -17.43 -30.41
N ALA A 207 42.38 -18.65 -29.95
CA ALA A 207 43.38 -19.71 -29.82
C ALA A 207 43.60 -20.39 -31.18
N PRO A 208 44.84 -20.48 -31.71
CA PRO A 208 45.10 -21.28 -32.89
C PRO A 208 44.67 -22.72 -32.60
N ASN A 209 43.77 -23.27 -33.44
CA ASN A 209 43.33 -24.65 -33.32
C ASN A 209 44.59 -25.54 -33.17
N PRO A 210 44.73 -26.33 -32.09
CA PRO A 210 45.90 -27.19 -31.91
C PRO A 210 46.13 -28.14 -33.10
N GLU A 211 45.08 -28.50 -33.83
CA GLU A 211 45.19 -29.22 -35.10
C GLU A 211 45.90 -28.40 -36.18
N LEU A 212 45.64 -27.09 -36.28
CA LEU A 212 46.32 -26.21 -37.22
C LEU A 212 47.81 -26.10 -36.91
N ILE A 213 48.19 -25.99 -35.63
CA ILE A 213 49.60 -25.99 -35.21
C ILE A 213 50.26 -27.33 -35.57
N ALA A 214 49.60 -28.45 -35.31
CA ALA A 214 50.11 -29.77 -35.66
C ALA A 214 50.28 -29.94 -37.18
N VAL A 215 49.30 -29.51 -37.97
CA VAL A 215 49.36 -29.52 -39.44
C VAL A 215 50.48 -28.62 -39.95
N MET A 216 50.68 -27.44 -39.38
CA MET A 216 51.78 -26.55 -39.76
C MET A 216 53.15 -27.14 -39.41
N GLN A 217 53.29 -27.80 -38.26
CA GLN A 217 54.53 -28.50 -37.90
C GLN A 217 54.82 -29.66 -38.86
N GLN A 218 53.82 -30.49 -39.13
CA GLN A 218 53.93 -31.61 -40.08
C GLN A 218 54.26 -31.12 -41.50
N THR A 219 53.62 -30.04 -41.94
CA THR A 219 53.89 -29.41 -43.24
C THR A 219 55.32 -28.87 -43.29
N GLY A 220 55.79 -28.23 -42.22
CA GLY A 220 57.19 -27.78 -42.10
C GLY A 220 58.20 -28.92 -42.19
N GLU A 221 57.90 -30.06 -41.59
CA GLU A 221 58.74 -31.25 -41.65
C GLU A 221 58.74 -31.89 -43.05
N GLN A 222 57.58 -31.96 -43.71
CA GLN A 222 57.47 -32.39 -45.11
C GLN A 222 58.26 -31.48 -46.06
N PHE A 223 58.24 -30.15 -45.86
CA PHE A 223 59.07 -29.23 -46.65
C PHE A 223 60.56 -29.45 -46.42
N LYS A 224 60.97 -29.78 -45.20
CA LYS A 224 62.38 -30.10 -44.89
C LYS A 224 62.83 -31.37 -45.61
N GLN A 225 61.99 -32.41 -45.60
CA GLN A 225 62.25 -33.66 -46.31
C GLN A 225 62.27 -33.44 -47.83
N PHE A 226 61.33 -32.66 -48.36
CA PHE A 226 61.30 -32.29 -49.77
C PHE A 226 62.58 -31.57 -50.20
N ASN A 227 63.03 -30.58 -49.43
CA ASN A 227 64.31 -29.90 -49.70
C ASN A 227 65.50 -30.86 -49.69
N ALA A 228 65.54 -31.82 -48.78
CA ALA A 228 66.60 -32.82 -48.73
C ALA A 228 66.59 -33.74 -49.97
N ILE A 229 65.41 -34.13 -50.45
CA ILE A 229 65.23 -34.92 -51.67
C ILE A 229 65.64 -34.11 -52.90
N VAL A 230 65.27 -32.83 -52.98
CA VAL A 230 65.68 -31.96 -54.09
C VAL A 230 67.20 -31.77 -54.10
N ALA A 231 67.83 -31.59 -52.93
CA ALA A 231 69.27 -31.49 -52.82
C ALA A 231 69.98 -32.79 -53.24
N SER A 232 69.47 -33.96 -52.84
CA SER A 232 70.03 -35.25 -53.28
C SER A 232 69.86 -35.48 -54.78
N LEU A 233 68.72 -35.08 -55.35
CA LEU A 233 68.47 -35.13 -56.78
C LEU A 233 69.41 -34.21 -57.57
N MET A 234 69.66 -32.99 -57.08
CA MET A 234 70.64 -32.09 -57.67
C MET A 234 72.05 -32.70 -57.66
N ASN A 235 72.45 -33.32 -56.55
CA ASN A 235 73.74 -34.00 -56.46
C ASN A 235 73.84 -35.17 -57.45
N ALA A 236 72.80 -36.02 -57.53
CA ALA A 236 72.75 -37.13 -58.48
C ALA A 236 72.79 -36.66 -59.94
N ALA A 237 72.08 -35.58 -60.27
CA ALA A 237 72.10 -34.99 -61.61
C ALA A 237 73.50 -34.42 -61.95
N GLN A 238 74.20 -33.84 -60.98
CA GLN A 238 75.55 -33.33 -61.16
C GLN A 238 76.57 -34.47 -61.34
N GLU A 239 76.38 -35.59 -60.64
CA GLU A 239 77.18 -36.80 -60.78
C GLU A 239 76.97 -37.47 -62.15
N LEU A 240 75.71 -37.62 -62.60
CA LEU A 240 75.37 -38.06 -63.96
C LEU A 240 76.00 -37.18 -65.03
N ARG A 241 75.91 -35.86 -64.87
CA ARG A 241 76.55 -34.93 -65.82
C ARG A 241 78.07 -35.11 -65.86
N LYS A 242 78.71 -35.42 -64.73
CA LYS A 242 80.14 -35.70 -64.67
C LYS A 242 80.48 -37.02 -65.39
N GLU A 243 79.67 -38.06 -65.17
CA GLU A 243 79.84 -39.37 -65.80
C GLU A 243 79.63 -39.30 -67.32
N GLU A 244 78.63 -38.56 -67.80
CA GLU A 244 78.43 -38.30 -69.24
C GLU A 244 79.61 -37.54 -69.86
N ILE A 245 80.16 -36.56 -69.16
CA ILE A 245 81.37 -35.84 -69.61
C ILE A 245 82.56 -36.81 -69.69
N GLU A 246 82.78 -37.64 -68.67
CA GLU A 246 83.85 -38.64 -68.67
C GLU A 246 83.67 -39.66 -69.80
N PHE A 247 82.44 -40.11 -70.06
CA PHE A 247 82.13 -41.03 -71.15
C PHE A 247 82.36 -40.38 -72.52
N ALA A 248 81.96 -39.11 -72.71
CA ALA A 248 82.20 -38.35 -73.93
C ALA A 248 83.70 -38.12 -74.17
N VAL A 249 84.46 -37.80 -73.13
CA VAL A 249 85.93 -37.65 -73.19
C VAL A 249 86.59 -38.98 -73.52
N ARG A 250 86.16 -40.09 -72.91
CA ARG A 250 86.69 -41.42 -73.19
C ARG A 250 86.46 -41.84 -74.64
N ARG A 251 85.27 -41.58 -75.17
CA ARG A 251 84.93 -41.83 -76.57
C ARG A 251 85.77 -40.99 -77.53
N GLU A 252 86.04 -39.73 -77.21
CA GLU A 252 86.88 -38.88 -78.06
C GLU A 252 88.37 -39.27 -77.97
N LEU A 253 88.84 -39.68 -76.80
CA LEU A 253 90.17 -40.27 -76.63
C LEU A 253 90.32 -41.58 -77.40
N GLU A 254 89.33 -42.47 -77.36
CA GLU A 254 89.32 -43.71 -78.17
C GLU A 254 89.40 -43.39 -79.66
N LYS A 255 88.71 -42.35 -80.12
CA LYS A 255 88.74 -41.90 -81.51
C LYS A 255 90.11 -41.34 -81.90
N ILE A 256 90.75 -40.56 -81.03
CA ILE A 256 92.10 -40.03 -81.24
C ILE A 256 93.15 -41.15 -81.23
N ILE A 257 93.03 -42.10 -80.31
CA ILE A 257 93.94 -43.25 -80.21
C ILE A 257 93.77 -44.16 -81.44
N ALA A 258 92.53 -44.41 -81.87
CA ALA A 258 92.27 -45.17 -83.10
C ALA A 258 92.87 -44.48 -84.33
N ASP A 259 92.76 -43.15 -84.45
CA ASP A 259 93.38 -42.39 -85.54
C ASP A 259 94.93 -42.42 -85.47
N THR A 260 95.48 -42.43 -84.26
CA THR A 260 96.94 -42.49 -84.02
C THR A 260 97.51 -43.89 -84.31
N VAL A 261 96.80 -44.96 -83.94
CA VAL A 261 97.18 -46.34 -84.25
C VAL A 261 97.02 -46.63 -85.74
N ALA A 262 96.00 -46.07 -86.40
CA ALA A 262 95.83 -46.15 -87.85
C ALA A 262 96.98 -45.44 -88.59
N LYS A 263 97.44 -44.29 -88.11
CA LYS A 263 98.63 -43.61 -88.67
C LYS A 263 99.94 -44.37 -88.40
N GLY A 264 100.09 -44.98 -87.22
CA GLY A 264 101.29 -45.77 -86.87
C GLY A 264 101.49 -47.05 -87.69
N TYR A 265 100.43 -47.62 -88.27
CA TYR A 265 100.53 -48.79 -89.16
C TYR A 265 100.95 -48.44 -90.59
N VAL A 266 100.82 -47.18 -91.02
CA VAL A 266 101.17 -46.74 -92.39
C VAL A 266 102.68 -46.49 -92.55
N GLU A 267 103.44 -46.30 -91.47
CA GLU A 267 104.90 -46.04 -91.52
C GLU A 267 105.81 -47.27 -91.42
N LYS A 268 105.29 -48.47 -91.10
CA LYS A 268 106.09 -49.72 -91.11
C LYS A 268 105.95 -50.55 -92.40
N GLY A 269 105.27 -50.01 -93.41
CA GLY A 269 105.00 -50.65 -94.69
C GLY A 269 105.65 -49.95 -95.90
N LYS A 270 106.83 -49.34 -95.72
CA LYS A 270 107.71 -48.89 -96.80
C LYS A 270 109.15 -49.30 -96.52
#